data_AF-A0A502FVX0-F1
#
_entry.id   AF-A0A502FVX0-F1
#
_cell.length_a   1.000
_cell.length_b   1.000
_cell.length_c   1.000
_cell.angle_alpha   90.00
_cell.angle_beta   90.00
_cell.angle_gamma   90.00
#
_symmetry.space_group_name_H-M   'P 1'
#
loop_
_entity.id
_entity.type
_entity.pdbx_description
1 polymer ?
#
loop_
_entity_poly.entity_id
_entity_poly.type
_entity_poly.pdbx_seq_one_letter_code
_entity_poly.pdbx_strand_id
1 'polypeptide(L)'
;MARRRIGQEDLIARAEPRAALPLVELAALLDWTEIDRHLVDISAAAKGERGWPPLALFRGLLLATWYDLSDVKLAEALDDRTSFRRFCGFAAHEPTPERTTFVRFRRELVRRSLGRGLFETVTRQLEAKGLMVRTGTLVDATLIPSASIQKDEEARWAGHRRRKPVHGYKAHVATDEGAGLIRGLEVTTANIHDAAELEAVLPPEAGNVYADRALQACMDSWVLIRRC
;
A
#
# COMPACT_ATOMS: atom_id res chain seq x y z
N MET A 1 26.28 5.16 -7.35
CA MET A 1 25.56 5.37 -8.63
C MET A 1 24.70 6.63 -8.50
N ALA A 2 24.54 7.40 -9.57
CA ALA A 2 24.00 8.76 -9.49
C ALA A 2 22.47 8.79 -9.58
N ARG A 3 21.80 8.96 -8.43
CA ARG A 3 20.36 9.31 -8.37
C ARG A 3 20.18 10.79 -8.73
N ARG A 4 19.00 11.19 -9.21
CA ARG A 4 18.62 12.62 -9.20
C ARG A 4 18.64 13.09 -7.74
N ARG A 5 19.38 14.16 -7.44
CA ARG A 5 19.31 14.83 -6.14
C ARG A 5 18.09 15.74 -6.17
N ILE A 6 17.05 15.35 -5.44
CA ILE A 6 15.86 16.17 -5.23
C ILE A 6 16.07 16.99 -3.94
N GLY A 7 15.59 18.24 -3.91
CA GLY A 7 15.45 19.03 -2.67
C GLY A 7 16.74 19.48 -1.94
N GLN A 8 17.71 20.09 -2.63
CA GLN A 8 18.92 20.68 -1.99
C GLN A 8 18.85 22.19 -1.68
N GLU A 9 17.66 22.80 -1.64
CA GLU A 9 17.54 24.21 -1.23
C GLU A 9 16.98 24.30 0.18
N ASP A 10 17.68 25.03 1.07
CA ASP A 10 17.18 25.43 2.37
C ASP A 10 15.85 26.15 2.18
N LEU A 11 14.76 25.43 2.45
CA LEU A 11 13.40 25.94 2.44
C LEU A 11 13.32 27.05 3.48
N ILE A 12 13.54 28.30 3.06
CA ILE A 12 13.09 29.48 3.78
C ILE A 12 11.56 29.33 3.86
N ALA A 13 11.10 28.80 4.98
CA ALA A 13 9.70 28.59 5.28
C ALA A 13 9.03 29.96 5.36
N ARG A 14 8.46 30.42 4.24
CA ARG A 14 7.39 31.41 4.31
C ARG A 14 6.24 30.75 5.05
N ALA A 15 5.97 31.25 6.25
CA ALA A 15 4.87 30.81 7.08
C ALA A 15 3.54 31.02 6.33
N GLU A 16 2.98 29.93 5.81
CA GLU A 16 1.61 29.90 5.31
C GLU A 16 0.63 29.57 6.43
N PRO A 17 -0.63 30.04 6.35
CA PRO A 17 -1.59 29.95 7.45
C PRO A 17 -2.06 28.50 7.65
N ARG A 18 -1.80 27.98 8.86
CA ARG A 18 -2.48 26.91 9.63
C ARG A 18 -3.51 25.97 8.94
N ALA A 19 -3.19 25.42 7.76
CA ALA A 19 -3.99 24.38 7.10
C ALA A 19 -3.14 23.30 6.36
N ALA A 20 -1.82 23.26 6.57
CA ALA A 20 -0.89 22.35 5.88
C ALA A 20 -0.55 21.05 6.65
N LEU A 21 -1.26 20.76 7.75
CA LEU A 21 -0.82 19.84 8.80
C LEU A 21 -0.94 18.31 8.51
N PRO A 22 -1.88 17.78 7.69
CA PRO A 22 -2.09 16.32 7.64
C PRO A 22 -0.92 15.51 7.05
N LEU A 23 -0.37 15.92 5.90
CA LEU A 23 0.66 15.11 5.21
C LEU A 23 2.04 15.19 5.86
N VAL A 24 2.35 16.33 6.50
CA VAL A 24 3.61 16.49 7.23
C VAL A 24 3.59 15.65 8.52
N GLU A 25 2.48 15.65 9.24
CA GLU A 25 2.29 14.81 10.42
C GLU A 25 2.31 13.32 10.04
N LEU A 26 1.62 12.92 8.97
CA LEU A 26 1.70 11.55 8.42
C LEU A 26 3.13 11.18 8.04
N ALA A 27 3.89 12.08 7.43
CA ALA A 27 5.28 11.84 7.10
C ALA A 27 6.16 11.61 8.34
N ALA A 28 5.85 12.25 9.47
CA ALA A 28 6.56 12.04 10.72
C ALA A 28 6.25 10.68 11.39
N LEU A 29 5.20 9.97 10.93
CA LEU A 29 4.85 8.66 11.46
C LEU A 29 5.76 7.53 10.96
N LEU A 30 6.54 7.74 9.89
CA LEU A 30 7.37 6.69 9.31
C LEU A 30 8.86 7.07 9.30
N ASP A 31 9.71 6.11 9.61
CA ASP A 31 11.12 6.17 9.30
C ASP A 31 11.34 5.80 7.83
N TRP A 32 11.48 6.84 7.02
CA TRP A 32 11.70 6.73 5.59
C TRP A 32 13.08 6.20 5.19
N THR A 33 14.07 6.27 6.09
CA THR A 33 15.42 5.77 5.78
C THR A 33 15.42 4.25 5.68
N GLU A 34 14.66 3.60 6.57
CA GLU A 34 14.43 2.17 6.53
C GLU A 34 13.64 1.74 5.28
N ILE A 35 12.61 2.50 4.90
CA ILE A 35 11.87 2.25 3.66
C ILE A 35 12.79 2.40 2.43
N ASP A 36 13.67 3.41 2.39
CA ASP A 36 14.62 3.59 1.27
C ASP A 36 15.61 2.42 1.16
N ARG A 37 15.97 1.75 2.27
CA ARG A 37 16.82 0.55 2.23
C ARG A 37 16.19 -0.58 1.41
N HIS A 38 14.87 -0.77 1.50
CA HIS A 38 14.17 -1.76 0.66
C HIS A 38 14.15 -1.38 -0.83
N LEU A 39 14.24 -0.09 -1.14
CA LEU A 39 14.09 0.43 -2.50
C LEU A 39 15.44 0.71 -3.19
N VAL A 40 16.56 0.52 -2.48
CA VAL A 40 17.89 0.97 -2.91
C VAL A 40 18.28 0.44 -4.29
N ASP A 41 17.88 -0.79 -4.60
CA ASP A 41 18.26 -1.50 -5.83
C ASP A 41 17.36 -1.20 -7.04
N ILE A 42 16.22 -0.53 -6.85
CA ILE A 42 15.29 -0.18 -7.95
C ILE A 42 15.88 0.87 -8.88
N SER A 43 16.78 1.73 -8.37
CA SER A 43 17.41 2.80 -9.16
C SER A 43 18.76 2.40 -9.79
N ALA A 44 19.15 1.12 -9.72
CA ALA A 44 20.45 0.63 -10.15
C ALA A 44 20.55 0.41 -11.68
N ALA A 45 20.19 1.41 -12.50
CA ALA A 45 20.49 1.36 -13.92
C ALA A 45 21.94 1.83 -14.17
N ALA A 46 22.80 0.91 -14.61
CA ALA A 46 24.21 1.18 -14.89
C ALA A 46 24.47 2.04 -16.16
N LYS A 47 23.45 2.25 -17.01
CA LYS A 47 23.51 3.07 -18.23
C LYS A 47 22.21 3.84 -18.42
N GLY A 48 22.30 5.17 -18.58
CA GLY A 48 21.17 6.05 -18.92
C GLY A 48 21.12 7.35 -18.10
N GLU A 49 20.05 8.12 -18.32
CA GLU A 49 19.68 9.27 -17.48
C GLU A 49 19.51 8.86 -16.02
N ARG A 50 19.83 9.79 -15.10
CA ARG A 50 19.67 9.55 -13.66
C ARG A 50 18.20 9.21 -13.36
N GLY A 51 17.96 8.04 -12.78
CA GLY A 51 16.64 7.62 -12.34
C GLY A 51 16.09 8.52 -11.24
N TRP A 52 14.76 8.62 -11.18
CA TRP A 52 14.06 9.26 -10.07
C TRP A 52 14.35 8.52 -8.75
N PRO A 53 14.42 9.22 -7.61
CA PRO A 53 14.60 8.58 -6.31
C PRO A 53 13.44 7.62 -6.01
N PRO A 54 13.70 6.33 -5.75
CA PRO A 54 12.65 5.34 -5.46
C PRO A 54 11.75 5.74 -4.29
N LEU A 55 12.33 6.34 -3.23
CA LEU A 55 11.57 6.82 -2.09
C LEU A 55 10.53 7.89 -2.46
N ALA A 56 10.88 8.82 -3.35
CA ALA A 56 9.94 9.85 -3.82
C ALA A 56 8.80 9.24 -4.63
N LEU A 57 9.10 8.24 -5.46
CA LEU A 57 8.08 7.50 -6.20
C LEU A 57 7.17 6.70 -5.27
N PHE A 58 7.73 6.05 -4.24
CA PHE A 58 6.96 5.31 -3.24
C PHE A 58 6.02 6.23 -2.46
N ARG A 59 6.49 7.40 -2.02
CA ARG A 59 5.63 8.42 -1.42
C ARG A 59 4.52 8.88 -2.37
N GLY A 60 4.82 9.01 -3.66
CA GLY A 60 3.82 9.26 -4.68
C GLY A 60 2.76 8.16 -4.76
N LEU A 61 3.15 6.89 -4.67
CA LEU A 61 2.19 5.78 -4.64
C LEU A 61 1.28 5.81 -3.41
N LEU A 62 1.80 6.21 -2.24
CA LEU A 62 0.98 6.40 -1.04
C LEU A 62 -0.07 7.50 -1.25
N LEU A 63 0.32 8.63 -1.85
CA LEU A 63 -0.63 9.70 -2.20
C LEU A 63 -1.69 9.19 -3.19
N ALA A 64 -1.29 8.42 -4.20
CA ALA A 64 -2.25 7.82 -5.12
C ALA A 64 -3.25 6.91 -4.42
N THR A 65 -2.82 6.13 -3.43
CA THR A 65 -3.74 5.29 -2.63
C THR A 65 -4.64 6.12 -1.73
N TRP A 66 -4.11 7.09 -0.98
CA TRP A 66 -4.89 7.87 -0.01
C TRP A 66 -5.89 8.83 -0.64
N TYR A 67 -5.60 9.32 -1.86
CA TYR A 67 -6.45 10.27 -2.58
C TYR A 67 -7.16 9.66 -3.79
N ASP A 68 -7.12 8.33 -3.94
CA ASP A 68 -7.74 7.59 -5.06
C ASP A 68 -7.35 8.16 -6.44
N LEU A 69 -6.04 8.33 -6.65
CA LEU A 69 -5.50 8.90 -7.89
C LEU A 69 -4.96 7.80 -8.80
N SER A 70 -5.32 7.89 -10.09
CA SER A 70 -4.64 7.14 -11.13
C SER A 70 -3.20 7.67 -11.32
N ASP A 71 -2.34 6.89 -11.96
CA ASP A 71 -0.97 7.34 -12.26
C ASP A 71 -0.94 8.63 -13.12
N VAL A 72 -2.00 8.91 -13.91
CA VAL A 72 -2.14 10.16 -14.68
C VAL A 72 -2.40 11.31 -13.71
N LYS A 73 -3.44 11.18 -12.87
CA LYS A 73 -3.84 12.19 -11.91
C LYS A 73 -2.77 12.44 -10.84
N LEU A 74 -1.99 11.42 -10.49
CA LEU A 74 -0.86 11.57 -9.57
C LEU A 74 0.23 12.46 -10.17
N ALA A 75 0.59 12.25 -11.44
CA ALA A 75 1.58 13.09 -12.12
C ALA A 75 1.09 14.54 -12.23
N GLU A 76 -0.15 14.74 -12.69
CA GLU A 76 -0.79 16.07 -12.73
C GLU A 76 -0.82 16.74 -11.35
N ALA A 77 -1.20 16.00 -10.31
CA ALA A 77 -1.25 16.52 -8.94
C ALA A 77 0.15 16.87 -8.38
N LEU A 78 1.21 16.19 -8.82
CA LEU A 78 2.58 16.54 -8.45
C LEU A 78 3.09 17.78 -9.20
N ASP A 79 2.58 18.07 -10.39
CA ASP A 79 2.87 19.32 -11.09
C ASP A 79 2.15 20.50 -10.41
N ASP A 80 0.89 20.31 -10.01
CA ASP A 80 0.05 21.41 -9.54
C ASP A 80 0.09 21.67 -8.02
N ARG A 81 0.22 20.62 -7.19
CA ARG A 81 0.01 20.73 -5.73
C ARG A 81 1.32 20.75 -4.95
N THR A 82 1.64 21.91 -4.37
CA THR A 82 2.84 22.09 -3.54
C THR A 82 2.90 21.15 -2.34
N SER A 83 1.77 20.81 -1.72
CA SER A 83 1.73 19.86 -0.59
C SER A 83 2.18 18.45 -0.99
N PHE A 84 1.80 17.98 -2.18
CA PHE A 84 2.20 16.66 -2.69
C PHE A 84 3.67 16.65 -3.08
N ARG A 85 4.15 17.73 -3.71
CA ARG A 85 5.58 17.92 -4.01
C ARG A 85 6.42 17.84 -2.75
N ARG A 86 6.04 18.61 -1.72
CA ARG A 86 6.73 18.61 -0.41
C ARG A 86 6.72 17.24 0.23
N PHE A 87 5.58 16.55 0.23
CA PHE A 87 5.49 15.19 0.79
C PHE A 87 6.45 14.22 0.10
N CYS A 88 6.52 14.25 -1.24
CA CYS A 88 7.42 13.40 -2.01
C CYS A 88 8.90 13.87 -2.00
N GLY A 89 9.20 15.06 -1.46
CA GLY A 89 10.55 15.61 -1.37
C GLY A 89 11.01 16.40 -2.60
N PHE A 90 10.10 16.81 -3.48
CA PHE A 90 10.41 17.66 -4.64
C PHE A 90 10.49 19.13 -4.26
N ALA A 91 11.48 19.85 -4.81
CA ALA A 91 11.54 21.30 -4.67
C ALA A 91 10.41 21.99 -5.47
N ALA A 92 10.12 23.26 -5.17
CA ALA A 92 8.98 23.96 -5.76
C ALA A 92 9.03 24.04 -7.30
N HIS A 93 10.22 24.17 -7.88
CA HIS A 93 10.43 24.41 -9.31
C HIS A 93 11.21 23.28 -10.03
N GLU A 94 11.42 22.14 -9.35
CA GLU A 94 12.08 20.98 -9.93
C GLU A 94 11.13 20.23 -10.89
N PRO A 95 11.58 19.57 -11.96
CA PRO A 95 10.69 18.66 -12.69
C PRO A 95 10.14 17.55 -11.78
N THR A 96 8.98 17.02 -12.12
CA THR A 96 8.29 15.93 -11.40
C THR A 96 8.12 14.70 -12.29
N PRO A 97 7.95 13.48 -11.74
CA PRO A 97 7.86 12.26 -12.53
C PRO A 97 6.58 12.20 -13.37
N GLU A 98 6.72 11.84 -14.64
CA GLU A 98 5.57 11.54 -15.50
C GLU A 98 4.88 10.22 -15.10
N ARG A 99 3.60 10.07 -15.50
CA ARG A 99 2.78 8.85 -15.34
C ARG A 99 3.55 7.56 -15.63
N THR A 100 4.28 7.50 -16.75
CA THR A 100 4.98 6.28 -17.18
C THR A 100 6.06 5.85 -16.18
N THR A 101 6.61 6.78 -15.40
CA THR A 101 7.54 6.50 -14.32
C THR A 101 6.88 5.68 -13.21
N PHE A 102 5.68 6.07 -12.77
CA PHE A 102 4.94 5.32 -11.73
C PHE A 102 4.54 3.93 -12.20
N VAL A 103 4.12 3.79 -13.46
CA VAL A 103 3.82 2.47 -14.06
C VAL A 103 5.06 1.57 -14.02
N ARG A 104 6.23 2.08 -14.42
CA ARG A 104 7.49 1.32 -14.37
C ARG A 104 7.90 0.97 -12.95
N PHE A 105 7.73 1.91 -12.02
CA PHE A 105 8.06 1.71 -10.61
C PHE A 105 7.19 0.62 -9.96
N ARG A 106 5.86 0.64 -10.19
CA ARG A 106 4.95 -0.42 -9.72
C ARG A 106 5.35 -1.80 -10.24
N ARG A 107 5.68 -1.90 -11.53
CA ARG A 107 6.17 -3.16 -12.14
C ARG A 107 7.45 -3.65 -11.47
N GLU A 108 8.35 -2.74 -11.12
CA GLU A 108 9.61 -3.09 -10.48
C GLU A 108 9.43 -3.57 -9.04
N LEU A 109 8.49 -2.98 -8.29
CA LEU A 109 8.11 -3.48 -6.96
C LEU A 109 7.58 -4.92 -7.01
N VAL A 110 6.75 -5.22 -8.01
CA VAL A 110 6.22 -6.58 -8.23
C VAL A 110 7.32 -7.53 -8.66
N ARG A 111 8.13 -7.15 -9.66
CA ARG A 111 9.22 -7.99 -10.20
C ARG A 111 10.23 -8.42 -9.13
N ARG A 112 10.46 -7.57 -8.13
CA ARG A 112 11.37 -7.81 -7.01
C ARG A 112 10.69 -8.32 -5.75
N SER A 113 9.38 -8.54 -5.78
CA SER A 113 8.58 -8.99 -4.64
C SER A 113 8.73 -8.11 -3.38
N LEU A 114 8.88 -6.79 -3.57
CA LEU A 114 9.15 -5.86 -2.47
C LEU A 114 7.90 -5.43 -1.69
N GLY A 115 6.71 -5.70 -2.21
CA GLY A 115 5.44 -5.25 -1.61
C GLY A 115 5.26 -5.74 -0.17
N ARG A 116 5.50 -7.04 0.08
CA ARG A 116 5.33 -7.65 1.42
C ARG A 116 6.29 -7.03 2.44
N GLY A 117 7.58 -6.94 2.12
CA GLY A 117 8.57 -6.36 3.04
C GLY A 117 8.35 -4.88 3.33
N LEU A 118 7.87 -4.10 2.34
CA LEU A 118 7.49 -2.70 2.56
C LEU A 118 6.27 -2.58 3.46
N PHE A 119 5.25 -3.42 3.26
CA PHE A 119 4.06 -3.47 4.11
C PHE A 119 4.42 -3.82 5.55
N GLU A 120 5.16 -4.92 5.77
CA GLU A 120 5.61 -5.36 7.09
C GLU A 120 6.44 -4.27 7.81
N THR A 121 7.29 -3.57 7.08
CA THR A 121 8.09 -2.46 7.63
C THR A 121 7.21 -1.31 8.11
N VAL A 122 6.25 -0.87 7.29
CA VAL A 122 5.32 0.20 7.65
C VAL A 122 4.49 -0.21 8.85
N THR A 123 3.89 -1.41 8.81
CA THR A 123 3.08 -1.94 9.91
C THR A 123 3.87 -1.99 11.21
N ARG A 124 5.10 -2.52 11.21
CA ARG A 124 5.96 -2.56 12.40
C ARG A 124 6.26 -1.16 12.97
N GLN A 125 6.51 -0.18 12.11
CA GLN A 125 6.76 1.19 12.56
C GLN A 125 5.51 1.82 13.20
N LEU A 126 4.32 1.54 12.68
CA LEU A 126 3.05 1.98 13.26
C LEU A 126 2.75 1.26 14.59
N GLU A 127 3.04 -0.04 14.69
CA GLU A 127 2.94 -0.82 15.93
C GLU A 127 3.81 -0.22 17.04
N ALA A 128 5.07 0.10 16.72
CA ALA A 128 6.01 0.66 17.68
C ALA A 128 5.56 2.03 18.24
N LYS A 129 4.69 2.75 17.52
CA LYS A 129 4.13 4.03 17.95
C LYS A 129 2.82 3.89 18.73
N GLY A 130 2.39 2.66 19.02
CA GLY A 130 1.18 2.39 19.81
C GLY A 130 -0.12 2.75 19.09
N LEU A 131 -0.09 2.88 17.75
CA LEU A 131 -1.25 3.25 16.96
C LEU A 131 -2.23 2.07 16.73
N MET A 132 -1.94 0.91 17.30
CA MET A 132 -2.65 -0.35 17.02
C MET A 132 -3.27 -0.91 18.29
N VAL A 133 -4.55 -1.29 18.21
CA VAL A 133 -5.23 -2.03 19.28
C VAL A 133 -4.93 -3.53 19.09
N ARG A 134 -4.98 -4.30 20.18
CA ARG A 134 -4.70 -5.76 20.19
C ARG A 134 -5.86 -6.57 20.75
N THR A 135 -7.00 -5.95 20.97
CA THR A 135 -8.15 -6.56 21.65
C THR A 135 -8.97 -7.45 20.71
N GLY A 136 -9.04 -7.09 19.43
CA GLY A 136 -9.75 -7.87 18.43
C GLY A 136 -9.30 -7.61 16.99
N THR A 137 -9.50 -8.61 16.12
CA THR A 137 -9.12 -8.59 14.71
C THR A 137 -10.34 -8.90 13.83
N LEU A 138 -10.62 -8.03 12.86
CA LEU A 138 -11.63 -8.21 11.83
C LEU A 138 -10.97 -8.80 10.59
N VAL A 139 -11.47 -9.93 10.07
CA VAL A 139 -10.99 -10.52 8.82
C VAL A 139 -12.08 -10.45 7.76
N ASP A 140 -11.73 -9.91 6.60
CA ASP A 140 -12.60 -9.87 5.43
C ASP A 140 -11.84 -10.26 4.15
N ALA A 141 -12.59 -10.74 3.16
CA ALA A 141 -12.05 -11.17 1.89
C ALA A 141 -12.68 -10.36 0.74
N THR A 142 -11.87 -9.60 0.01
CA THR A 142 -12.32 -8.77 -1.11
C THR A 142 -11.82 -9.31 -2.45
N LEU A 143 -12.73 -9.48 -3.42
CA LEU A 143 -12.37 -9.84 -4.79
C LEU A 143 -11.80 -8.63 -5.53
N ILE A 144 -10.64 -8.84 -6.16
CA ILE A 144 -9.96 -7.84 -6.99
C ILE A 144 -10.04 -8.30 -8.45
N PRO A 145 -10.88 -7.68 -9.29
CA PRO A 145 -10.95 -8.01 -10.70
C PRO A 145 -9.61 -7.73 -11.38
N SER A 146 -9.16 -8.66 -12.22
CA SER A 146 -8.01 -8.42 -13.07
C SER A 146 -8.33 -7.31 -14.09
N ALA A 147 -7.34 -6.47 -14.37
CA ALA A 147 -7.44 -5.44 -15.40
C ALA A 147 -7.53 -6.02 -16.82
N SER A 148 -7.15 -7.29 -17.04
CA SER A 148 -7.25 -7.94 -18.33
C SER A 148 -7.47 -9.45 -18.22
N ILE A 149 -8.62 -9.92 -18.68
CA ILE A 149 -8.91 -11.36 -18.72
C ILE A 149 -7.96 -12.12 -19.66
N GLN A 150 -7.49 -11.48 -20.73
CA GLN A 150 -6.68 -12.14 -21.75
C GLN A 150 -5.17 -12.11 -21.47
N LYS A 151 -4.69 -11.11 -20.73
CA LYS A 151 -3.26 -10.87 -20.52
C LYS A 151 -2.76 -11.28 -19.13
N ASP A 152 -3.69 -11.56 -18.22
CA ASP A 152 -3.37 -11.94 -16.84
C ASP A 152 -3.48 -13.46 -16.71
N GLU A 153 -2.36 -14.14 -16.94
CA GLU A 153 -2.27 -15.60 -16.94
C GLU A 153 -2.28 -16.21 -15.54
N GLU A 154 -2.05 -15.40 -14.51
CA GLU A 154 -2.02 -15.81 -13.10
C GLU A 154 -3.40 -15.73 -12.45
N ALA A 155 -4.23 -14.77 -12.85
CA ALA A 155 -5.60 -14.63 -12.37
C ALA A 155 -6.44 -15.89 -12.62
N ARG A 156 -7.42 -16.12 -11.74
CA ARG A 156 -8.35 -17.26 -11.85
C ARG A 156 -9.79 -16.79 -11.72
N TRP A 157 -10.72 -17.60 -12.20
CA TRP A 157 -12.15 -17.34 -12.09
C TRP A 157 -12.68 -17.75 -10.71
N ALA A 158 -13.43 -16.85 -10.08
CA ALA A 158 -14.28 -17.14 -8.92
C ALA A 158 -15.75 -17.06 -9.32
N GLY A 159 -16.49 -18.14 -9.07
CA GLY A 159 -17.93 -18.17 -9.22
C GLY A 159 -18.65 -17.88 -7.91
N HIS A 160 -19.77 -17.17 -7.96
CA HIS A 160 -20.67 -17.02 -6.83
C HIS A 160 -22.10 -17.30 -7.28
N ARG A 161 -22.89 -18.01 -6.47
CA ARG A 161 -24.24 -18.46 -6.84
C ARG A 161 -25.20 -17.32 -7.19
N ARG A 162 -24.96 -16.12 -6.65
CA ARG A 162 -25.81 -14.92 -6.82
C ARG A 162 -25.14 -13.74 -7.53
N ARG A 163 -23.86 -13.84 -7.91
CA ARG A 163 -23.11 -12.73 -8.53
C ARG A 163 -22.42 -13.21 -9.80
N LYS A 164 -22.12 -12.27 -10.70
CA LYS A 164 -21.37 -12.59 -11.91
C LYS A 164 -19.98 -13.15 -11.53
N PRO A 165 -19.47 -14.16 -12.26
CA PRO A 165 -18.12 -14.65 -12.05
C PRO A 165 -17.10 -13.52 -12.23
N VAL A 166 -16.07 -13.53 -11.39
CA VAL A 166 -14.99 -12.53 -11.43
C VAL A 166 -13.68 -13.25 -11.77
N HIS A 167 -12.98 -12.78 -12.79
CA HIS A 167 -11.62 -13.19 -13.10
C HIS A 167 -10.65 -12.28 -12.35
N GLY A 168 -9.80 -12.83 -11.49
CA GLY A 168 -8.84 -12.00 -10.77
C GLY A 168 -8.27 -12.69 -9.55
N TYR A 169 -8.15 -11.89 -8.49
CA TYR A 169 -7.52 -12.24 -7.22
C TYR A 169 -8.49 -12.02 -6.08
N LYS A 170 -8.08 -12.43 -4.89
CA LYS A 170 -8.76 -12.16 -3.63
C LYS A 170 -7.74 -11.69 -2.61
N ALA A 171 -8.03 -10.56 -1.98
CA ALA A 171 -7.26 -10.07 -0.85
C ALA A 171 -7.96 -10.43 0.44
N HIS A 172 -7.29 -11.20 1.29
CA HIS A 172 -7.68 -11.47 2.66
C HIS A 172 -7.00 -10.42 3.53
N VAL A 173 -7.78 -9.66 4.29
CA VAL A 173 -7.30 -8.52 5.05
C VAL A 173 -7.71 -8.69 6.50
N ALA A 174 -6.72 -8.80 7.39
CA ALA A 174 -6.92 -8.74 8.83
C ALA A 174 -6.70 -7.30 9.30
N THR A 175 -7.67 -6.75 10.02
CA THR A 175 -7.67 -5.36 10.50
C THR A 175 -7.91 -5.33 12.00
N ASP A 176 -7.25 -4.43 12.71
CA ASP A 176 -7.53 -4.21 14.13
C ASP A 176 -8.91 -3.57 14.33
N GLU A 177 -9.69 -4.11 15.29
CA GLU A 177 -11.08 -3.69 15.57
C GLU A 177 -11.19 -2.23 16.02
N GLY A 178 -10.19 -1.72 16.76
CA GLY A 178 -10.23 -0.39 17.35
C GLY A 178 -9.67 0.71 16.46
N ALA A 179 -8.48 0.50 15.88
CA ALA A 179 -7.78 1.50 15.08
C ALA A 179 -8.05 1.39 13.58
N GLY A 180 -8.65 0.29 13.10
CA GLY A 180 -8.88 0.07 11.67
C GLY A 180 -7.59 -0.13 10.87
N LEU A 181 -6.48 -0.47 11.52
CA LEU A 181 -5.18 -0.68 10.88
C LEU A 181 -5.01 -2.12 10.40
N ILE A 182 -4.52 -2.27 9.17
CA ILE A 182 -4.28 -3.59 8.58
C ILE A 182 -3.13 -4.28 9.32
N ARG A 183 -3.42 -5.45 9.91
CA ARG A 183 -2.51 -6.35 10.62
C ARG A 183 -1.90 -7.42 9.74
N GLY A 184 -2.64 -7.84 8.72
CA GLY A 184 -2.25 -8.89 7.80
C GLY A 184 -2.93 -8.71 6.46
N LEU A 185 -2.20 -9.06 5.41
CA LEU A 185 -2.67 -8.99 4.03
C LEU A 185 -2.10 -10.20 3.30
N GLU A 186 -2.99 -11.04 2.79
CA GLU A 186 -2.64 -12.16 1.92
C GLU A 186 -3.43 -12.05 0.63
N VAL A 187 -2.78 -12.24 -0.52
CA VAL A 187 -3.41 -12.11 -1.83
C VAL A 187 -3.28 -13.40 -2.60
N THR A 188 -4.41 -14.03 -2.88
CA THR A 188 -4.48 -15.30 -3.60
C THR A 188 -5.21 -15.14 -4.93
N THR A 189 -5.15 -16.16 -5.78
CA THR A 189 -6.03 -16.23 -6.94
C THR A 189 -7.49 -16.35 -6.51
N ALA A 190 -8.42 -15.83 -7.30
CA ALA A 190 -9.80 -15.67 -6.82
C ALA A 190 -10.53 -16.98 -6.51
N ASN A 191 -10.09 -18.11 -7.07
CA ASN A 191 -10.68 -19.43 -6.88
C ASN A 191 -10.34 -20.08 -5.53
N ILE A 192 -9.42 -19.52 -4.74
CA ILE A 192 -9.06 -20.05 -3.42
C ILE A 192 -10.20 -19.76 -2.43
N HIS A 193 -10.51 -20.77 -1.59
CA HIS A 193 -11.54 -20.67 -0.55
C HIS A 193 -11.03 -19.84 0.63
N ASP A 194 -11.89 -18.96 1.15
CA ASP A 194 -11.51 -17.95 2.15
C ASP A 194 -10.96 -18.60 3.42
N ALA A 195 -11.60 -19.68 3.91
CA ALA A 195 -11.16 -20.40 5.09
C ALA A 195 -9.75 -20.97 5.00
N ALA A 196 -9.20 -21.21 3.81
CA ALA A 196 -7.85 -21.75 3.65
C ALA A 196 -6.76 -20.72 4.01
N GLU A 197 -7.06 -19.43 3.88
CA GLU A 197 -6.09 -18.34 4.03
C GLU A 197 -6.24 -17.61 5.37
N LEU A 198 -7.16 -18.07 6.22
CA LEU A 198 -7.42 -17.44 7.51
C LEU A 198 -6.19 -17.50 8.42
N GLU A 199 -5.51 -18.64 8.52
CA GLU A 199 -4.29 -18.75 9.33
C GLU A 199 -3.15 -17.87 8.79
N ALA A 200 -3.03 -17.77 7.46
CA ALA A 200 -1.98 -16.99 6.81
C ALA A 200 -2.13 -15.47 7.00
N VAL A 201 -3.37 -14.97 7.11
CA VAL A 201 -3.64 -13.54 7.27
C VAL A 201 -3.62 -13.08 8.73
N LEU A 202 -3.75 -13.99 9.70
CA LEU A 202 -3.84 -13.60 11.11
C LEU A 202 -2.50 -13.18 11.70
N PRO A 203 -2.48 -12.09 12.47
CA PRO A 203 -1.31 -11.76 13.26
C PRO A 203 -1.16 -12.75 14.44
N PRO A 204 0.07 -12.98 14.95
CA PRO A 204 0.31 -13.90 16.08
C PRO A 204 -0.48 -13.55 17.36
N GLU A 205 -0.78 -12.28 17.58
CA GLU A 205 -1.56 -11.77 18.72
C GLU A 205 -2.93 -11.25 18.26
N ALA A 206 -3.69 -12.06 17.51
CA ALA A 206 -4.97 -11.63 16.91
C ALA A 206 -6.10 -11.33 17.91
N GLY A 207 -5.97 -11.77 19.17
CA GLY A 207 -7.01 -11.57 20.19
C GLY A 207 -8.31 -12.25 19.82
N ASN A 208 -9.45 -11.60 20.08
CA ASN A 208 -10.74 -12.08 19.57
C ASN A 208 -10.80 -11.84 18.08
N VAL A 209 -11.18 -12.85 17.31
CA VAL A 209 -11.23 -12.71 15.86
C VAL A 209 -12.64 -12.85 15.33
N TYR A 210 -13.00 -11.91 14.47
CA TYR A 210 -14.31 -11.74 13.90
C TYR A 210 -14.22 -11.85 12.39
N ALA A 211 -15.00 -12.75 11.82
CA ALA A 211 -14.96 -13.06 10.39
C ALA A 211 -16.35 -13.37 9.87
N ASP A 212 -16.50 -13.33 8.55
CA ASP A 212 -17.71 -13.77 7.88
C ASP A 212 -17.85 -15.31 7.95
N ARG A 213 -19.02 -15.81 7.52
CA ARG A 213 -19.27 -17.26 7.54
C ARG A 213 -18.42 -18.03 6.53
N ALA A 214 -17.94 -17.37 5.46
CA ALA A 214 -17.13 -18.03 4.44
C ALA A 214 -15.74 -18.41 4.98
N LEU A 215 -15.26 -17.70 5.99
CA LEU A 215 -14.01 -17.95 6.71
C LEU A 215 -14.10 -19.01 7.83
N GLN A 216 -15.31 -19.50 8.15
CA GLN A 216 -15.56 -20.34 9.34
C GLN A 216 -14.92 -21.74 9.30
N ALA A 217 -14.53 -22.27 8.13
CA ALA A 217 -14.25 -23.69 7.98
C ALA A 217 -12.88 -24.18 8.54
N CYS A 218 -12.09 -23.32 9.21
CA CYS A 218 -10.70 -23.65 9.58
C CYS A 218 -10.45 -23.97 11.07
N MET A 219 -11.22 -23.48 12.06
CA MET A 219 -10.93 -23.74 13.49
C MET A 219 -12.14 -23.55 14.43
N ASP A 220 -12.18 -24.30 15.54
CA ASP A 220 -13.35 -24.50 16.43
C ASP A 220 -13.68 -23.34 17.41
N SER A 221 -12.82 -22.32 17.57
CA SER A 221 -12.98 -21.30 18.64
C SER A 221 -13.06 -19.86 18.11
N TRP A 222 -14.19 -19.46 17.53
CA TRP A 222 -14.36 -18.11 16.96
C TRP A 222 -15.69 -17.45 17.34
N VAL A 223 -15.67 -16.13 17.55
CA VAL A 223 -16.85 -15.31 17.83
C VAL A 223 -17.40 -14.79 16.51
N LEU A 224 -18.52 -15.37 16.05
CA LEU A 224 -19.17 -14.97 14.82
C LEU A 224 -19.82 -13.58 14.98
N ILE A 225 -19.40 -12.57 14.21
CA ILE A 225 -20.26 -11.39 14.00
C ILE A 225 -21.36 -11.83 13.04
N ARG A 226 -22.54 -12.15 13.58
CA ARG A 226 -23.76 -12.12 12.78
C ARG A 226 -23.93 -10.67 12.30
N ARG A 227 -23.72 -10.40 11.02
CA ARG A 227 -24.18 -9.13 10.42
C ARG A 227 -25.68 -8.99 10.66
N CYS A 228 -26.08 -7.84 11.20
CA CYS A 228 -27.43 -7.30 11.05
C CYS A 228 -27.77 -7.08 9.57
#